data_AF-A0A5M3M9U1-F1
#
_entry.id   AF-A0A5M3M9U1-F1
#
_cell.length_a   1.000
_cell.length_b   1.000
_cell.length_c   1.000
_cell.angle_alpha   90.00
_cell.angle_beta   90.00
_cell.angle_gamma   90.00
#
_symmetry.space_group_name_H-M   'P 1'
#
loop_
_entity.id
_entity.type
_entity.pdbx_description
1 polymer ?
#
loop_
_entity_poly.entity_id
_entity_poly.type
_entity_poly.pdbx_seq_one_letter_code
_entity_poly.pdbx_strand_id
1 'polypeptide(L)'
;MSFLHSSDGHPSDSSFNLSNPSTTTSFNLAAHDSMTALLESSNKYMSSLTSHLFDNYMHRLQNKLSVAVTQRDIFKTKWDTATLEWDTLQHLYNQTLSTWAAAHASHGSSSSPSSSSAQAMMPSGDSPPSIMAPTAPTTAVIPIFTKADAPSTQFWMHKDYNNWLSSTNNWDNNHGPTGFLETKDGKVLACVTLNQLCKLVKRIWRNMAKNNMLPAKWEQLSLNDLEEFVCQAYNEWPLAGYCTGTWKIDVLCSINLPS
;
A
#
# COMPACT_ATOMS: atom_id res chain seq x y z
N MET A 1 -67.48 -20.23 29.03
CA MET A 1 -67.63 -21.51 28.32
C MET A 1 -66.66 -22.50 28.94
N SER A 2 -67.22 -23.61 29.37
CA SER A 2 -66.61 -24.71 30.13
C SER A 2 -65.84 -25.69 29.23
N PHE A 3 -65.14 -26.65 29.89
CA PHE A 3 -64.62 -27.95 29.39
C PHE A 3 -63.25 -27.91 28.66
N LEU A 4 -62.22 -28.75 28.90
CA LEU A 4 -61.97 -30.03 29.62
C LEU A 4 -60.47 -30.10 29.98
N HIS A 5 -60.04 -30.42 31.21
CA HIS A 5 -59.63 -31.76 31.70
C HIS A 5 -59.01 -32.72 30.66
N SER A 6 -57.69 -32.93 30.76
CA SER A 6 -56.95 -34.06 30.16
C SER A 6 -55.78 -34.35 31.10
N SER A 7 -55.99 -35.18 32.13
CA SER A 7 -55.74 -36.63 32.18
C SER A 7 -54.25 -36.97 32.21
N ASP A 8 -53.71 -36.99 33.43
CA ASP A 8 -52.41 -37.53 33.79
C ASP A 8 -52.33 -39.03 33.44
N GLY A 9 -51.52 -39.35 32.44
CA GLY A 9 -51.09 -40.71 32.13
C GLY A 9 -49.77 -40.99 32.81
N HIS A 10 -49.82 -41.58 34.00
CA HIS A 10 -48.67 -42.13 34.72
C HIS A 10 -48.12 -43.33 33.92
N PRO A 11 -46.87 -43.30 33.42
CA PRO A 11 -46.23 -44.50 32.90
C PRO A 11 -45.79 -45.36 34.09
N SER A 12 -46.28 -46.59 34.09
CA SER A 12 -45.92 -47.64 35.02
C SER A 12 -44.42 -47.89 35.01
N ASP A 13 -43.82 -47.92 36.21
CA ASP A 13 -42.45 -48.34 36.47
C ASP A 13 -42.21 -49.76 35.94
N SER A 14 -41.68 -49.87 34.74
CA SER A 14 -41.01 -51.06 34.26
C SER A 14 -39.60 -51.06 34.84
N SER A 15 -39.44 -51.73 35.99
CA SER A 15 -38.16 -52.05 36.60
C SER A 15 -37.34 -52.96 35.68
N PHE A 16 -36.58 -52.34 34.76
CA PHE A 16 -35.58 -52.99 33.94
C PHE A 16 -34.33 -53.27 34.80
N ASN A 17 -34.18 -54.53 35.19
CA ASN A 17 -33.00 -55.03 35.87
C ASN A 17 -31.91 -55.29 34.81
N LEU A 18 -31.08 -54.28 34.53
CA LEU A 18 -29.93 -54.35 33.62
C LEU A 18 -28.64 -54.03 34.37
N SER A 19 -28.30 -54.89 35.34
CA SER A 19 -26.97 -54.91 35.94
C SER A 19 -26.10 -55.94 35.22
N ASN A 20 -25.69 -55.64 33.98
CA ASN A 20 -24.57 -56.31 33.34
C ASN A 20 -23.41 -55.31 33.23
N PRO A 21 -22.50 -55.24 34.22
CA PRO A 21 -21.44 -54.23 34.29
C PRO A 21 -20.36 -54.35 33.19
N SER A 22 -20.44 -55.40 32.35
CA SER A 22 -19.43 -55.68 31.33
C SER A 22 -19.65 -54.92 30.01
N THR A 23 -20.88 -54.53 29.67
CA THR A 23 -21.20 -53.89 28.38
C THR A 23 -21.03 -52.37 28.39
N THR A 24 -21.21 -51.73 29.54
CA THR A 24 -21.06 -50.27 29.67
C THR A 24 -19.58 -49.85 29.59
N THR A 25 -18.68 -50.72 30.04
CA THR A 25 -17.23 -50.45 30.04
C THR A 25 -16.64 -50.47 28.63
N SER A 26 -17.09 -51.36 27.75
CA SER A 26 -16.60 -51.44 26.36
C SER A 26 -17.09 -50.29 25.49
N PHE A 27 -18.33 -49.81 25.70
CA PHE A 27 -18.87 -48.66 24.98
C PHE A 27 -18.15 -47.36 25.34
N ASN A 28 -17.78 -47.20 26.62
CA ASN A 28 -17.01 -46.04 27.08
C ASN A 28 -15.58 -46.03 26.53
N LEU A 29 -14.94 -47.18 26.32
CA LEU A 29 -13.62 -47.27 25.71
C LEU A 29 -13.64 -46.82 24.23
N ALA A 30 -14.60 -47.34 23.44
CA ALA A 30 -14.70 -46.99 22.02
C ALA A 30 -15.00 -45.50 21.78
N ALA A 31 -15.81 -44.89 22.66
CA ALA A 31 -16.09 -43.46 22.62
C ALA A 31 -14.84 -42.62 22.96
N HIS A 32 -14.06 -43.05 23.96
CA HIS A 32 -12.81 -42.39 24.34
C HIS A 32 -11.76 -42.43 23.21
N ASP A 33 -11.59 -43.59 22.57
CA ASP A 33 -10.63 -43.75 21.46
C ASP A 33 -11.03 -42.91 20.25
N SER A 34 -12.33 -42.85 19.94
CA SER A 34 -12.86 -42.01 18.86
C SER A 34 -12.65 -40.52 19.12
N MET A 35 -12.86 -40.07 20.38
CA MET A 35 -12.64 -38.68 20.77
C MET A 35 -11.15 -38.31 20.74
N THR A 36 -10.28 -39.21 21.16
CA THR A 36 -8.82 -39.03 21.12
C THR A 36 -8.33 -38.91 19.68
N ALA A 37 -8.79 -39.79 18.78
CA ALA A 37 -8.45 -39.73 17.36
C ALA A 37 -8.93 -38.43 16.69
N LEU A 38 -10.11 -37.92 17.07
CA LEU A 38 -10.62 -36.63 16.58
C LEU A 38 -9.74 -35.46 17.03
N LEU A 39 -9.32 -35.45 18.29
CA LEU A 39 -8.43 -34.42 18.85
C LEU A 39 -7.05 -34.44 18.18
N GLU A 40 -6.46 -35.61 17.97
CA GLU A 40 -5.19 -35.75 17.24
C GLU A 40 -5.29 -35.26 15.79
N SER A 41 -6.37 -35.63 15.09
CA SER A 41 -6.64 -35.17 13.73
C SER A 41 -6.79 -33.65 13.67
N SER A 42 -7.52 -33.05 14.60
CA SER A 42 -7.69 -31.61 14.73
C SER A 42 -6.36 -30.89 15.00
N ASN A 43 -5.54 -31.41 15.93
CA ASN A 43 -4.23 -30.86 16.22
C ASN A 43 -3.29 -30.92 15.02
N LYS A 44 -3.31 -32.03 14.28
CA LYS A 44 -2.51 -32.19 13.05
C LYS A 44 -2.95 -31.20 11.96
N TYR A 45 -4.25 -31.00 11.78
CA TYR A 45 -4.79 -30.01 10.86
C TYR A 45 -4.39 -28.58 11.23
N MET A 46 -4.56 -28.21 12.51
CA MET A 46 -4.18 -26.87 12.99
C MET A 46 -2.68 -26.60 12.84
N SER A 47 -1.84 -27.59 13.18
CA SER A 47 -0.39 -27.49 12.97
C SER A 47 -0.04 -27.28 11.49
N SER A 48 -0.64 -28.07 10.59
CA SER A 48 -0.45 -27.92 9.14
C SER A 48 -0.90 -26.56 8.63
N LEU A 49 -2.03 -26.04 9.12
CA LEU A 49 -2.54 -24.73 8.73
C LEU A 49 -1.61 -23.62 9.20
N THR A 50 -1.12 -23.69 10.44
CA THR A 50 -0.16 -22.70 10.97
C THR A 50 1.16 -22.71 10.21
N SER A 51 1.68 -23.88 9.82
CA SER A 51 2.89 -23.98 8.99
C SER A 51 2.68 -23.32 7.63
N HIS A 52 1.58 -23.63 6.95
CA HIS A 52 1.29 -23.06 5.63
C HIS A 52 1.10 -21.54 5.67
N LEU A 53 0.46 -21.01 6.71
CA LEU A 53 0.32 -19.56 6.89
C LEU A 53 1.67 -18.90 7.17
N PHE A 54 2.52 -19.52 7.99
CA PHE A 54 3.88 -19.05 8.27
C PHE A 54 4.75 -19.05 7.00
N ASP A 55 4.72 -20.13 6.21
CA ASP A 55 5.49 -20.23 4.97
C ASP A 55 5.07 -19.16 3.96
N ASN A 56 3.76 -18.93 3.80
CA ASN A 56 3.26 -17.85 2.93
C ASN A 56 3.68 -16.47 3.41
N TYR A 57 3.64 -16.24 4.73
CA TYR A 57 4.09 -14.98 5.31
C TYR A 57 5.60 -14.76 5.08
N MET A 58 6.42 -15.78 5.33
CA MET A 58 7.86 -15.73 5.11
C MET A 58 8.22 -15.53 3.63
N HIS A 59 7.51 -16.19 2.72
CA HIS A 59 7.69 -15.98 1.28
C HIS A 59 7.37 -14.53 0.87
N ARG A 60 6.29 -13.94 1.41
CA ARG A 60 5.95 -12.53 1.15
C ARG A 60 7.02 -11.58 1.70
N LEU A 61 7.56 -11.86 2.88
CA LEU A 61 8.66 -11.08 3.45
C LEU A 61 9.94 -11.17 2.59
N GLN A 62 10.29 -12.37 2.13
CA GLN A 62 11.44 -12.57 1.24
C GLN A 62 11.27 -11.82 -0.08
N ASN A 63 10.07 -11.85 -0.67
CA ASN A 63 9.79 -11.10 -1.89
C ASN A 63 9.94 -9.58 -1.67
N LYS A 64 9.36 -9.05 -0.58
CA LYS A 64 9.51 -7.62 -0.21
C LYS A 64 10.97 -7.23 0.00
N LEU A 65 11.75 -8.07 0.67
CA LEU A 65 13.18 -7.83 0.88
C LEU A 65 13.95 -7.84 -0.45
N SER A 66 13.64 -8.79 -1.34
CA SER A 66 14.24 -8.87 -2.67
C SER A 66 13.99 -7.59 -3.49
N VAL A 67 12.73 -7.14 -3.55
CA VAL A 67 12.34 -5.89 -4.24
C VAL A 67 13.09 -4.69 -3.65
N ALA A 68 13.17 -4.58 -2.32
CA ALA A 68 13.88 -3.48 -1.66
C ALA A 68 15.38 -3.48 -1.99
N VAL A 69 16.02 -4.66 -2.04
CA VAL A 69 17.43 -4.80 -2.43
C VAL A 69 17.62 -4.38 -3.89
N THR A 70 16.75 -4.83 -4.80
CA THR A 70 16.80 -4.42 -6.22
C THR A 70 16.64 -2.91 -6.38
N GLN A 71 15.68 -2.29 -5.68
CA GLN A 71 15.48 -0.83 -5.72
C GLN A 71 16.69 -0.07 -5.20
N ARG A 72 17.30 -0.52 -4.10
CA ARG A 72 18.54 0.06 -3.57
C ARG A 72 19.66 -0.01 -4.60
N ASP A 73 19.82 -1.15 -5.28
CA ASP A 73 20.89 -1.34 -6.26
C ASP A 73 20.65 -0.46 -7.50
N ILE A 74 19.41 -0.33 -7.98
CA ILE A 74 19.05 0.61 -9.06
C ILE A 74 19.37 2.06 -8.65
N PHE A 75 18.99 2.46 -7.43
CA PHE A 75 19.28 3.80 -6.92
C PHE A 75 20.79 4.05 -6.85
N LYS A 76 21.55 3.08 -6.37
CA LYS A 76 23.01 3.16 -6.31
C LYS A 76 23.62 3.34 -7.70
N THR A 77 23.20 2.54 -8.69
CA THR A 77 23.68 2.71 -10.07
C THR A 77 23.38 4.11 -10.62
N LYS A 78 22.17 4.63 -10.41
CA LYS A 78 21.82 6.00 -10.83
C LYS A 78 22.69 7.06 -10.15
N TRP A 79 22.96 6.88 -8.87
CA TRP A 79 23.82 7.78 -8.10
C TRP A 79 25.26 7.78 -8.63
N ASP A 80 25.80 6.59 -8.91
CA ASP A 80 27.15 6.44 -9.46
C ASP A 80 27.24 7.07 -10.87
N THR A 81 26.21 6.92 -11.70
CA THR A 81 26.13 7.60 -13.01
C THR A 81 26.11 9.12 -12.87
N ALA A 82 25.27 9.66 -11.99
CA ALA A 82 25.19 11.11 -11.77
C ALA A 82 26.52 11.69 -11.24
N THR A 83 27.22 10.94 -10.40
CA THR A 83 28.55 11.33 -9.89
C THR A 83 29.57 11.39 -11.02
N LEU A 84 29.57 10.40 -11.92
CA LEU A 84 30.47 10.39 -13.09
C LEU A 84 30.18 11.54 -14.07
N GLU A 85 28.90 11.85 -14.30
CA GLU A 85 28.51 13.01 -15.12
C GLU A 85 28.99 14.32 -14.50
N TRP A 86 28.84 14.48 -13.19
CA TRP A 86 29.33 15.65 -12.46
C TRP A 86 30.84 15.83 -12.58
N ASP A 87 31.62 14.76 -12.40
CA ASP A 87 33.07 14.78 -12.53
C ASP A 87 33.50 15.16 -13.96
N THR A 88 32.77 14.66 -14.97
CA THR A 88 33.00 14.98 -16.38
C THR A 88 32.74 16.46 -16.67
N LEU A 89 31.64 17.01 -16.15
CA LEU A 89 31.32 18.43 -16.30
C LEU A 89 32.35 19.32 -15.60
N GLN A 90 32.78 18.93 -14.40
CA GLN A 90 33.81 19.66 -13.66
C GLN A 90 35.14 19.68 -14.42
N HIS A 91 35.52 18.57 -15.04
CA HIS A 91 36.72 18.50 -15.89
C HIS A 91 36.62 19.43 -17.11
N LEU A 92 35.49 19.40 -17.83
CA LEU A 92 35.25 20.25 -18.99
C LEU A 92 35.26 21.75 -18.61
N TYR A 93 34.69 22.09 -17.46
CA TYR A 93 34.72 23.45 -16.93
C TYR A 93 36.16 23.92 -16.69
N ASN A 94 36.97 23.13 -15.98
CA ASN A 94 38.37 23.46 -15.70
C ASN A 94 39.22 23.58 -16.98
N GLN A 95 38.98 22.71 -17.96
CA GLN A 95 39.64 22.76 -19.26
C GLN A 95 39.30 24.05 -20.01
N THR A 96 38.01 24.42 -20.04
CA THR A 96 37.51 25.64 -20.69
C THR A 96 38.09 26.90 -20.02
N LEU A 97 38.16 26.91 -18.70
CA LEU A 97 38.74 28.02 -17.95
C LEU A 97 40.24 28.19 -18.27
N SER A 98 40.95 27.08 -18.42
CA SER A 98 42.38 27.08 -18.75
C SER A 98 42.65 27.56 -20.18
N THR A 99 41.84 27.14 -21.15
CA THR A 99 41.98 27.59 -22.55
C THR A 99 41.63 29.07 -22.70
N TRP A 100 40.60 29.53 -21.99
CA TRP A 100 40.24 30.95 -21.94
C TRP A 100 41.38 31.80 -21.34
N ALA A 101 41.95 31.37 -20.21
CA ALA A 101 43.09 32.07 -19.59
C ALA A 101 44.31 32.14 -20.52
N ALA A 102 44.63 31.05 -21.24
CA ALA A 102 45.74 31.02 -22.20
C ALA A 102 45.52 31.96 -23.39
N ALA A 103 44.28 32.07 -23.91
CA ALA A 103 43.94 32.96 -25.01
C ALA A 103 44.06 34.45 -24.62
N HIS A 104 43.73 34.82 -23.38
CA HIS A 104 43.89 36.20 -22.93
C HIS A 104 45.34 36.59 -22.61
N ALA A 105 46.17 35.63 -22.20
CA ALA A 105 47.59 35.88 -21.96
C ALA A 105 48.37 36.22 -23.25
N SER A 106 47.94 35.75 -24.43
CA SER A 106 48.63 35.97 -25.70
C SER A 106 48.32 37.33 -26.35
N HIS A 107 47.26 38.03 -25.94
CA HIS A 107 46.84 39.32 -26.53
C HIS A 107 47.47 40.57 -25.87
N GLY A 108 48.33 40.40 -24.86
CA GLY A 108 49.00 41.51 -24.17
C GLY A 108 50.12 42.23 -24.96
N SER A 109 50.44 41.78 -26.18
CA SER A 109 51.57 42.30 -26.96
C SER A 109 51.21 42.49 -28.45
N SER A 110 50.47 43.54 -28.81
CA SER A 110 50.74 44.36 -30.00
C SER A 110 49.62 45.35 -30.33
N SER A 111 50.04 46.62 -30.44
CA SER A 111 49.56 47.69 -31.33
C SER A 111 48.06 47.86 -31.62
N SER A 112 47.57 49.04 -31.22
CA SER A 112 46.38 49.74 -31.69
C SER A 112 46.09 49.57 -33.18
N PRO A 113 44.83 49.26 -33.54
CA PRO A 113 44.30 49.59 -34.85
C PRO A 113 43.15 50.60 -34.76
N SER A 114 43.21 51.53 -35.71
CA SER A 114 42.27 52.60 -36.01
C SER A 114 40.91 52.09 -36.49
N SER A 115 39.90 52.86 -36.11
CA SER A 115 38.48 52.83 -36.49
C SER A 115 38.19 52.63 -37.98
N SER A 116 37.24 51.74 -38.29
CA SER A 116 36.40 51.84 -39.49
C SER A 116 35.05 51.16 -39.27
N SER A 117 34.00 51.94 -39.48
CA SER A 117 32.58 51.61 -39.40
C SER A 117 32.14 50.66 -40.50
N ALA A 118 31.28 49.67 -40.17
CA ALA A 118 30.42 49.02 -41.14
C ALA A 118 29.10 48.59 -40.48
N GLN A 119 28.02 49.22 -40.93
CA GLN A 119 26.61 48.86 -40.69
C GLN A 119 26.30 47.46 -41.24
N ALA A 120 25.58 46.65 -40.47
CA ALA A 120 24.95 45.42 -40.95
C ALA A 120 23.42 45.50 -40.76
N MET A 121 22.72 45.31 -41.87
CA MET A 121 21.27 45.37 -42.03
C MET A 121 20.60 44.14 -41.38
N MET A 122 19.51 44.39 -40.65
CA MET A 122 18.60 43.37 -40.11
C MET A 122 17.56 42.98 -41.19
N PRO A 123 17.32 41.69 -41.47
CA PRO A 123 16.12 41.26 -42.18
C PRO A 123 14.98 40.99 -41.21
N SER A 124 13.84 41.60 -41.51
CA SER A 124 12.54 41.33 -40.90
C SER A 124 11.88 40.10 -41.53
N GLY A 125 11.04 39.41 -40.76
CA GLY A 125 9.96 38.59 -41.29
C GLY A 125 10.18 37.09 -41.16
N ASP A 126 9.53 36.48 -40.17
CA ASP A 126 8.48 35.46 -40.40
C ASP A 126 8.01 34.93 -39.03
N SER A 127 6.76 35.25 -38.69
CA SER A 127 6.13 34.71 -37.49
C SER A 127 5.75 33.24 -37.72
N PRO A 128 6.21 32.31 -36.87
CA PRO A 128 5.91 30.89 -37.06
C PRO A 128 4.44 30.58 -36.78
N PRO A 129 3.88 29.53 -37.41
CA PRO A 129 2.50 29.12 -37.23
C PRO A 129 2.22 28.78 -35.76
N SER A 130 1.10 29.28 -35.23
CA SER A 130 0.59 28.92 -33.91
C SER A 130 0.26 27.43 -33.88
N ILE A 131 1.22 26.62 -33.44
CA ILE A 131 1.00 25.23 -33.04
C ILE A 131 0.11 25.30 -31.80
N MET A 132 -1.12 24.75 -31.91
CA MET A 132 -2.01 24.58 -30.76
C MET A 132 -1.22 23.84 -29.66
N ALA A 133 -0.90 24.57 -28.59
CA ALA A 133 -0.16 24.03 -27.47
C ALA A 133 -0.93 22.80 -26.94
N PRO A 134 -0.27 21.64 -26.78
CA PRO A 134 -0.88 20.49 -26.13
C PRO A 134 -1.44 20.97 -24.79
N THR A 135 -2.74 20.78 -24.57
CA THR A 135 -3.37 21.11 -23.29
C THR A 135 -2.61 20.32 -22.22
N ALA A 136 -1.87 21.04 -21.37
CA ALA A 136 -1.00 20.42 -20.40
C ALA A 136 -1.82 19.43 -19.56
N PRO A 137 -1.32 18.20 -19.32
CA PRO A 137 -1.99 17.27 -18.44
C PRO A 137 -2.19 17.96 -17.10
N THR A 138 -3.46 18.09 -16.69
CA THR A 138 -3.80 18.67 -15.39
C THR A 138 -3.27 17.71 -14.33
N THR A 139 -2.11 18.02 -13.77
CA THR A 139 -1.53 17.25 -12.67
C THR A 139 -2.54 17.26 -11.53
N ALA A 140 -3.06 16.08 -11.19
CA ALA A 140 -4.02 15.95 -10.12
C ALA A 140 -3.32 16.32 -8.80
N VAL A 141 -3.79 17.38 -8.15
CA VAL A 141 -3.22 17.84 -6.88
C VAL A 141 -3.79 16.98 -5.76
N ILE A 142 -2.94 16.17 -5.12
CA ILE A 142 -3.34 15.38 -3.95
C ILE A 142 -3.64 16.36 -2.80
N PRO A 143 -4.86 16.32 -2.22
CA PRO A 143 -5.17 17.16 -1.07
C PRO A 143 -4.28 16.80 0.13
N ILE A 144 -3.61 17.80 0.70
CA ILE A 144 -2.75 17.65 1.88
C ILE A 144 -3.59 17.97 3.11
N PHE A 145 -3.74 17.00 4.01
CA PHE A 145 -4.40 17.20 5.30
C PHE A 145 -3.37 17.34 6.40
N THR A 146 -3.59 18.30 7.29
CA THR A 146 -2.71 18.57 8.43
C THR A 146 -3.40 18.21 9.74
N LYS A 147 -2.61 18.01 10.81
CA LYS A 147 -3.16 17.72 12.13
C LYS A 147 -4.09 18.82 12.67
N ALA A 148 -3.96 20.05 12.18
CA ALA A 148 -4.88 21.13 12.50
C ALA A 148 -6.31 20.87 11.97
N ASP A 149 -6.45 20.16 10.86
CA ASP A 149 -7.75 19.87 10.22
C ASP A 149 -8.54 18.75 10.92
N ALA A 150 -7.84 17.89 11.68
CA ALA A 150 -8.43 16.80 12.44
C ALA A 150 -7.60 16.48 13.70
N PRO A 151 -7.67 17.32 14.76
CA PRO A 151 -6.80 17.20 15.93
C PRO A 151 -6.91 15.87 16.68
N SER A 152 -8.08 15.21 16.59
CA SER A 152 -8.37 13.95 17.26
C SER A 152 -7.87 12.72 16.49
N THR A 153 -7.61 12.84 15.19
CA THR A 153 -7.04 11.74 14.39
C THR A 153 -5.57 11.54 14.76
N GLN A 154 -5.11 10.29 14.82
CA GLN A 154 -3.75 10.00 15.28
C GLN A 154 -2.67 10.34 14.23
N PHE A 155 -3.04 10.58 12.97
CA PHE A 155 -2.11 10.83 11.85
C PHE A 155 -1.01 9.76 11.77
N TRP A 156 -1.45 8.51 11.83
CA TRP A 156 -0.60 7.33 11.76
C TRP A 156 0.50 7.44 10.70
N MET A 157 1.75 7.25 11.13
CA MET A 157 2.86 6.92 10.24
C MET A 157 2.85 5.41 9.97
N HIS A 158 3.45 5.00 8.86
CA HIS A 158 3.59 3.58 8.54
C HIS A 158 4.34 2.81 9.67
N LYS A 159 5.29 3.46 10.35
CA LYS A 159 5.98 2.90 11.52
C LYS A 159 5.02 2.64 12.69
N ASP A 160 4.10 3.57 12.96
CA ASP A 160 3.14 3.44 14.06
C ASP A 160 2.21 2.26 13.81
N TYR A 161 1.77 2.09 12.56
CA TYR A 161 0.96 0.94 12.15
C TYR A 161 1.71 -0.39 12.33
N ASN A 162 2.98 -0.47 11.92
CA ASN A 162 3.77 -1.69 12.10
C ASN A 162 4.03 -2.01 13.57
N ASN A 163 4.26 -1.00 14.41
CA ASN A 163 4.37 -1.16 15.86
C ASN A 163 3.05 -1.68 16.45
N TRP A 164 1.93 -1.08 16.03
CA TRP A 164 0.59 -1.48 16.46
C TRP A 164 0.24 -2.91 16.04
N LEU A 165 0.64 -3.35 14.85
CA LEU A 165 0.45 -4.70 14.35
C LEU A 165 1.29 -5.73 15.14
N SER A 166 2.45 -5.30 15.64
CA SER A 166 3.40 -6.16 16.36
C SER A 166 3.07 -6.32 17.84
N SER A 167 2.28 -5.41 18.43
CA SER A 167 1.84 -5.54 19.81
C SER A 167 0.72 -6.58 19.96
N THR A 168 1.00 -7.61 20.75
CA THR A 168 0.21 -8.84 20.93
C THR A 168 -1.23 -8.60 21.41
N ASN A 169 -1.51 -7.43 22.01
CA ASN A 169 -2.78 -7.12 22.65
C ASN A 169 -3.80 -6.42 21.74
N ASN A 170 -3.45 -6.12 20.49
CA ASN A 170 -4.28 -5.24 19.65
C ASN A 170 -5.31 -5.96 18.78
N TRP A 171 -5.17 -7.28 18.61
CA TRP A 171 -6.16 -8.07 17.87
C TRP A 171 -7.48 -8.21 18.66
N ASP A 172 -7.39 -8.19 19.99
CA ASP A 172 -8.53 -8.36 20.92
C ASP A 172 -9.41 -7.11 21.02
N ASN A 173 -8.94 -5.95 20.56
CA ASN A 173 -9.63 -4.66 20.71
C ASN A 173 -10.72 -4.41 19.64
N ASN A 174 -11.28 -5.45 18.98
CA ASN A 174 -12.33 -5.35 17.96
C ASN A 174 -12.00 -4.52 16.70
N HIS A 175 -10.79 -3.98 16.56
CA HIS A 175 -10.46 -3.05 15.48
C HIS A 175 -9.91 -3.74 14.21
N GLY A 176 -9.47 -5.00 14.32
CA GLY A 176 -8.93 -5.80 13.22
C GLY A 176 -7.75 -5.12 12.52
N PRO A 177 -7.29 -5.61 11.35
CA PRO A 177 -6.13 -5.05 10.63
C PRO A 177 -6.35 -3.62 10.11
N THR A 178 -7.53 -3.05 10.32
CA THR A 178 -7.97 -1.73 9.83
C THR A 178 -8.01 -0.66 10.92
N GLY A 179 -7.43 -0.91 12.10
CA GLY A 179 -7.46 0.04 13.24
C GLY A 179 -6.90 1.44 12.93
N PHE A 180 -6.05 1.56 11.91
CA PHE A 180 -5.49 2.83 11.45
C PHE A 180 -6.46 3.71 10.64
N LEU A 181 -7.61 3.16 10.25
CA LEU A 181 -8.66 3.87 9.52
C LEU A 181 -9.61 4.49 10.54
N GLU A 182 -9.47 5.79 10.72
CA GLU A 182 -10.18 6.59 11.73
C GLU A 182 -11.07 7.65 11.09
N THR A 183 -12.10 8.07 11.83
CA THR A 183 -12.86 9.29 11.55
C THR A 183 -12.05 10.54 11.94
N LYS A 184 -12.57 11.72 11.60
CA LYS A 184 -11.99 13.02 12.02
C LYS A 184 -11.90 13.16 13.55
N ASP A 185 -12.76 12.43 14.27
CA ASP A 185 -12.82 12.42 15.73
C ASP A 185 -11.87 11.39 16.35
N GLY A 186 -11.01 10.74 15.55
CA GLY A 186 -10.07 9.71 16.02
C GLY A 186 -10.73 8.38 16.37
N LYS A 187 -11.98 8.15 15.97
CA LYS A 187 -12.67 6.87 16.19
C LYS A 187 -12.40 5.92 15.05
N VAL A 188 -12.12 4.66 15.34
CA VAL A 188 -11.96 3.62 14.31
C VAL A 188 -13.25 3.51 13.49
N LEU A 189 -13.12 3.34 12.16
CA LEU A 189 -14.26 3.20 11.27
C LEU A 189 -15.08 1.95 11.61
N ALA A 190 -16.40 2.09 11.53
CA ALA A 190 -17.31 0.96 11.63
C ALA A 190 -17.13 0.01 10.43
N CYS A 191 -17.40 -1.28 10.65
CA CYS A 191 -17.33 -2.33 9.62
C CYS A 191 -18.14 -1.98 8.35
N VAL A 192 -19.30 -1.34 8.50
CA VAL A 192 -20.13 -0.89 7.36
C VAL A 192 -19.39 0.13 6.49
N THR A 193 -18.74 1.12 7.12
CA THR A 193 -17.96 2.14 6.42
C THR A 193 -16.70 1.56 5.78
N LEU A 194 -16.02 0.63 6.46
CA LEU A 194 -14.89 -0.11 5.89
C LEU A 194 -15.29 -0.88 4.63
N ASN A 195 -16.45 -1.55 4.65
CA ASN A 195 -16.96 -2.26 3.47
C ASN A 195 -17.28 -1.32 2.30
N GLN A 196 -17.83 -0.13 2.59
CA GLN A 196 -18.06 0.89 1.56
C GLN A 196 -16.74 1.38 0.97
N LEU A 197 -15.75 1.60 1.82
CA LEU A 197 -14.41 1.98 1.41
C LEU A 197 -13.77 0.90 0.53
N CYS A 198 -13.79 -0.37 0.93
CA CYS A 198 -13.29 -1.48 0.11
C CYS A 198 -13.98 -1.55 -1.27
N LYS A 199 -15.29 -1.29 -1.34
CA LYS A 199 -16.04 -1.20 -2.60
C LYS A 199 -15.60 -0.02 -3.46
N LEU A 200 -15.33 1.13 -2.85
CA LEU A 200 -14.80 2.32 -3.51
C LEU A 200 -13.45 2.02 -4.19
N VAL A 201 -12.47 1.49 -3.45
CA VAL A 201 -11.13 1.18 -4.00
C VAL A 201 -11.23 0.17 -5.16
N LYS A 202 -12.04 -0.87 -5.02
CA LYS A 202 -12.32 -1.85 -6.09
C LYS A 202 -13.03 -1.23 -7.30
N ARG A 203 -13.85 -0.21 -7.11
CA ARG A 203 -14.51 0.51 -8.21
C ARG A 203 -13.50 1.38 -8.97
N ILE A 204 -12.69 2.16 -8.25
CA ILE A 204 -11.63 3.00 -8.86
C ILE A 204 -10.69 2.11 -9.68
N TRP A 205 -10.20 1.01 -9.08
CA TRP A 205 -9.33 0.05 -9.77
C TRP A 205 -9.94 -0.48 -11.06
N ARG A 206 -11.20 -0.95 -11.02
CA ARG A 206 -11.89 -1.44 -12.23
C ARG A 206 -12.10 -0.36 -13.28
N ASN A 207 -12.34 0.89 -12.88
CA ASN A 207 -12.54 1.99 -13.82
C ASN A 207 -11.25 2.35 -14.54
N MET A 208 -10.13 2.46 -13.81
CA MET A 208 -8.84 2.74 -14.42
C MET A 208 -8.34 1.54 -15.26
N ALA A 209 -8.57 0.31 -14.81
CA ALA A 209 -8.22 -0.89 -15.58
C ALA A 209 -8.99 -0.99 -16.91
N LYS A 210 -10.27 -0.59 -16.95
CA LYS A 210 -11.06 -0.52 -18.20
C LYS A 210 -10.47 0.44 -19.24
N ASN A 211 -9.73 1.45 -18.80
CA ASN A 211 -9.09 2.42 -19.67
C ASN A 211 -7.67 2.00 -20.10
N ASN A 212 -7.26 0.75 -19.83
CA ASN A 212 -5.90 0.23 -20.03
C ASN A 212 -4.81 1.05 -19.30
N MET A 213 -5.17 1.70 -18.20
CA MET A 213 -4.25 2.54 -17.42
C MET A 213 -3.56 1.77 -16.30
N LEU A 214 -4.03 0.57 -15.94
CA LEU A 214 -3.49 -0.18 -14.80
C LEU A 214 -2.86 -1.51 -15.19
N PRO A 215 -1.80 -1.92 -14.49
CA PRO A 215 -1.25 -3.26 -14.59
C PRO A 215 -2.19 -4.31 -13.97
N ALA A 216 -1.86 -5.59 -14.19
CA ALA A 216 -2.65 -6.71 -13.66
C ALA A 216 -2.62 -6.80 -12.12
N LYS A 217 -1.56 -6.30 -11.48
CA LYS A 217 -1.29 -6.40 -10.04
C LYS A 217 -1.05 -5.02 -9.44
N TRP A 218 -1.54 -4.81 -8.22
CA TRP A 218 -1.35 -3.56 -7.47
C TRP A 218 0.13 -3.19 -7.31
N GLU A 219 0.99 -4.18 -7.05
CA GLU A 219 2.44 -3.97 -6.83
C GLU A 219 3.19 -3.49 -8.08
N GLN A 220 2.57 -3.57 -9.26
CA GLN A 220 3.17 -3.17 -10.54
C GLN A 220 2.78 -1.74 -10.95
N LEU A 221 1.99 -1.05 -10.14
CA LEU A 221 1.47 0.28 -10.45
C LEU A 221 2.62 1.28 -10.62
N SER A 222 2.58 2.07 -11.70
CA SER A 222 3.55 3.16 -11.86
C SER A 222 3.28 4.25 -10.82
N LEU A 223 4.28 5.09 -10.54
CA LEU A 223 4.11 6.21 -9.60
C LEU A 223 3.01 7.18 -10.05
N ASN A 224 2.93 7.47 -11.35
CA ASN A 224 1.91 8.36 -11.90
C ASN A 224 0.50 7.77 -11.74
N ASP A 225 0.34 6.48 -12.03
CA ASP A 225 -0.97 5.80 -11.89
C ASP A 225 -1.37 5.69 -10.41
N LEU A 226 -0.40 5.51 -9.51
CA LEU A 226 -0.63 5.54 -8.07
C LEU A 226 -1.11 6.91 -7.60
N GLU A 227 -0.49 7.98 -8.06
CA GLU A 227 -0.91 9.35 -7.74
C GLU A 227 -2.31 9.65 -8.25
N GLU A 228 -2.64 9.24 -9.48
CA GLU A 228 -3.99 9.40 -10.02
C GLU A 228 -5.01 8.58 -9.23
N PHE A 229 -4.67 7.33 -8.90
CA PHE A 229 -5.52 6.45 -8.10
C PHE A 229 -5.81 7.07 -6.73
N VAL A 230 -4.77 7.55 -6.05
CA VAL A 230 -4.87 8.19 -4.72
C VAL A 230 -5.68 9.48 -4.81
N CYS A 231 -5.48 10.30 -5.85
CA CYS A 231 -6.28 11.50 -6.09
C CYS A 231 -7.78 11.16 -6.21
N GLN A 232 -8.14 10.16 -7.02
CA GLN A 232 -9.52 9.71 -7.14
C GLN A 232 -10.06 9.19 -5.79
N ALA A 233 -9.27 8.40 -5.07
CA ALA A 233 -9.65 7.86 -3.78
C ALA A 233 -9.86 8.95 -2.72
N TYR A 234 -9.01 9.98 -2.68
CA TYR A 234 -9.11 11.10 -1.73
C TYR A 234 -10.24 12.06 -2.07
N ASN A 235 -10.55 12.26 -3.35
CA ASN A 235 -11.70 13.05 -3.76
C ASN A 235 -13.02 12.41 -3.29
N GLU A 236 -13.12 11.07 -3.37
CA GLU A 236 -14.31 10.35 -2.92
C GLU A 236 -14.31 10.05 -1.42
N TRP A 237 -13.13 9.88 -0.82
CA TRP A 237 -12.98 9.58 0.60
C TRP A 237 -11.79 10.35 1.22
N PRO A 238 -12.00 11.65 1.53
CA PRO A 238 -10.95 12.52 2.09
C PRO A 238 -10.30 11.99 3.37
N LEU A 239 -11.02 11.16 4.14
CA LEU A 239 -10.53 10.60 5.40
C LEU A 239 -9.28 9.71 5.23
N ALA A 240 -9.07 9.12 4.05
CA ALA A 240 -7.83 8.38 3.76
C ALA A 240 -6.59 9.28 3.76
N GLY A 241 -6.76 10.59 3.50
CA GLY A 241 -5.68 11.56 3.42
C GLY A 241 -5.13 12.02 4.76
N TYR A 242 -5.76 11.64 5.89
CA TYR A 242 -5.24 11.90 7.24
C TYR A 242 -4.10 10.94 7.61
N CYS A 243 -3.02 10.97 6.82
CA CYS A 243 -1.77 10.25 7.06
C CYS A 243 -0.60 10.93 6.37
N THR A 244 0.61 10.64 6.82
CA THR A 244 1.82 11.10 6.13
C THR A 244 2.07 10.23 4.89
N GLY A 245 1.90 10.80 3.70
CA GLY A 245 2.01 10.09 2.42
C GLY A 245 0.75 9.27 2.08
N THR A 246 0.88 8.26 1.23
CA THR A 246 -0.25 7.50 0.66
C THR A 246 -0.42 6.08 1.24
N TRP A 247 0.32 5.75 2.31
CA TRP A 247 0.46 4.37 2.79
C TRP A 247 -0.85 3.73 3.26
N LYS A 248 -1.82 4.51 3.76
CA LYS A 248 -3.14 3.97 4.16
C LYS A 248 -3.88 3.36 2.98
N ILE A 249 -3.84 4.03 1.82
CA ILE A 249 -4.41 3.52 0.57
C ILE A 249 -3.60 2.31 0.10
N ASP A 250 -2.27 2.37 0.17
CA ASP A 250 -1.40 1.27 -0.24
C ASP A 250 -1.68 -0.04 0.55
N VAL A 251 -1.76 0.05 1.88
CA VAL A 251 -2.12 -1.10 2.74
C VAL A 251 -3.53 -1.61 2.43
N LEU A 252 -4.50 -0.71 2.31
CA LEU A 252 -5.88 -1.07 2.00
C LEU A 252 -5.99 -1.77 0.63
N CYS A 253 -5.31 -1.26 -0.39
CA CYS A 253 -5.26 -1.82 -1.73
C CYS A 253 -4.56 -3.18 -1.76
N SER A 254 -3.42 -3.31 -1.09
CA SER A 254 -2.66 -4.56 -1.00
C SER A 254 -3.46 -5.72 -0.39
N ILE A 255 -4.47 -5.42 0.44
CA ILE A 255 -5.37 -6.42 1.03
C ILE A 255 -6.54 -6.75 0.09
N ASN A 256 -7.04 -5.76 -0.65
CA ASN A 256 -8.34 -5.83 -1.33
C ASN A 256 -8.27 -5.99 -2.85
N LEU A 257 -7.11 -5.73 -3.46
CA LEU A 257 -6.89 -5.75 -4.89
C LEU A 257 -5.98 -6.92 -5.29
N PRO A 258 -5.88 -7.25 -6.59
CA PRO A 258 -5.01 -8.33 -7.05
C PRO A 258 -3.54 -8.04 -6.72
N SER A 259 -2.90 -9.01 -6.06
CA SER A 259 -1.47 -9.04 -5.73
C SER A 259 -0.72 -10.07 -6.59
#